data_AF-A0A973I4T3-F1
#
_entry.id   AF-A0A973I4T3-F1
#
_cell.length_a   1.000
_cell.length_b   1.000
_cell.length_c   1.000
_cell.angle_alpha   90.00
_cell.angle_beta   90.00
_cell.angle_gamma   90.00
#
_symmetry.space_group_name_H-M   'P 1'
#
loop_
_entity.id
_entity.type
_entity.pdbx_description
1 polymer ?
#
loop_
_entity_poly.entity_id
_entity_poly.type
_entity_poly.pdbx_seq_one_letter_code
_entity_poly.pdbx_strand_id
1 'polypeptide(L)'
;MSDENEAALEASNNFVIDGGDQTSEQIEGESQNTESAPVENANESESTEEVTPKVDKMQARFNKITADKHEEIRKRESEAKRADALQAKLDEIENKKPTLTEPTLEGHDYDDVAFNAANVNFQVQEQVKAELASQKAKQEQSNIEAKAQESLGLYNERVTALGKDDFQVKADSIPQLPEGVASAIMSLENGPDMIYHLGSHLDKADSLASMTPMAAMMELGKISSQMSIKPETKTSAAPDPIEPLRTGSVLTKERGPSGATYD
;
A
#
# COMPACT_ATOMS: atom_id res chain seq x y z
N MET A 1 37.87 41.05 -5.36
CA MET A 1 38.36 40.97 -6.75
C MET A 1 39.81 40.55 -6.66
N SER A 2 40.01 39.25 -6.84
CA SER A 2 41.27 38.54 -6.73
C SER A 2 40.91 37.13 -7.19
N ASP A 3 41.20 36.84 -8.45
CA ASP A 3 41.09 35.50 -9.03
C ASP A 3 42.05 34.54 -8.31
N GLU A 4 41.76 33.24 -8.33
CA GLU A 4 42.69 32.15 -8.69
C GLU A 4 42.16 30.76 -8.25
N ASN A 5 42.45 29.77 -9.11
CA ASN A 5 42.48 28.33 -8.85
C ASN A 5 41.16 27.57 -8.67
N GLU A 6 40.53 27.40 -9.83
CA GLU A 6 40.07 26.12 -10.37
C GLU A 6 41.07 24.93 -10.14
N ALA A 7 40.59 23.71 -10.40
CA ALA A 7 41.30 22.40 -10.37
C ALA A 7 41.44 21.66 -9.01
N ALA A 8 40.56 20.66 -8.82
CA ALA A 8 40.76 19.52 -7.92
C ALA A 8 40.13 18.24 -8.52
N LEU A 9 40.79 17.69 -9.55
CA LEU A 9 40.46 16.42 -10.20
C LEU A 9 41.56 15.39 -9.87
N GLU A 10 41.41 14.65 -8.77
CA GLU A 10 42.18 13.41 -8.55
C GLU A 10 41.32 12.33 -7.89
N ALA A 11 40.87 11.38 -8.71
CA ALA A 11 40.32 10.10 -8.26
C ALA A 11 40.91 8.99 -9.14
N SER A 12 42.05 8.45 -8.73
CA SER A 12 42.67 7.27 -9.35
C SER A 12 43.28 6.36 -8.29
N ASN A 13 42.56 5.29 -7.99
CA ASN A 13 43.01 4.06 -7.34
C ASN A 13 42.08 2.97 -7.91
N ASN A 14 42.41 2.34 -9.04
CA ASN A 14 43.48 1.34 -9.21
C ASN A 14 43.35 0.18 -8.22
N PHE A 15 42.40 -0.72 -8.50
CA PHE A 15 42.37 -2.05 -7.92
C PHE A 15 42.69 -3.07 -9.02
N VAL A 16 43.87 -3.67 -8.91
CA VAL A 16 44.41 -4.70 -9.81
C VAL A 16 44.28 -6.05 -9.12
N ILE A 17 43.71 -7.04 -9.80
CA ILE A 17 44.04 -8.46 -9.56
C ILE A 17 44.35 -9.08 -10.92
N ASP A 18 45.51 -9.72 -10.99
CA ASP A 18 46.11 -10.37 -12.16
C ASP A 18 46.64 -11.77 -11.75
N GLY A 19 46.71 -12.68 -12.72
CA GLY A 19 47.34 -14.02 -12.62
C GLY A 19 46.51 -15.10 -11.92
N GLY A 20 46.41 -16.33 -12.43
CA GLY A 20 46.95 -16.90 -13.68
C GLY A 20 46.94 -18.44 -13.67
N ASP A 21 47.31 -19.05 -14.82
CA ASP A 21 47.62 -20.49 -15.02
C ASP A 21 46.50 -21.55 -14.96
N GLN A 22 46.50 -22.67 -15.70
CA GLN A 22 46.84 -23.01 -17.11
C GLN A 22 46.62 -24.54 -17.29
N THR A 23 45.91 -25.00 -18.34
CA THR A 23 45.89 -26.43 -18.82
C THR A 23 45.40 -27.49 -17.79
N SER A 24 45.05 -28.76 -18.06
CA SER A 24 44.80 -29.56 -19.27
C SER A 24 43.38 -30.19 -19.12
N GLU A 25 42.86 -31.23 -19.80
CA GLU A 25 43.35 -32.15 -20.85
C GLU A 25 42.12 -32.70 -21.65
N GLN A 26 42.34 -33.70 -22.51
CA GLN A 26 41.35 -34.42 -23.32
C GLN A 26 41.11 -35.83 -22.75
N ILE A 27 39.94 -36.46 -23.01
CA ILE A 27 39.77 -37.91 -23.27
C ILE A 27 38.34 -38.16 -23.78
N GLU A 28 38.23 -38.88 -24.90
CA GLU A 28 36.99 -39.38 -25.48
C GLU A 28 36.55 -40.69 -24.80
N GLY A 29 35.24 -40.95 -24.79
CA GLY A 29 34.63 -42.11 -24.10
C GLY A 29 33.37 -42.60 -24.80
N GLU A 30 33.51 -42.97 -26.07
CA GLU A 30 32.44 -43.55 -26.89
C GLU A 30 32.03 -44.95 -26.40
N SER A 31 30.72 -45.18 -26.20
CA SER A 31 30.12 -46.50 -26.47
C SER A 31 28.62 -46.38 -26.72
N GLN A 32 28.19 -46.89 -27.87
CA GLN A 32 26.80 -46.97 -28.32
C GLN A 32 26.07 -48.22 -27.77
N ASN A 33 24.81 -48.37 -28.21
CA ASN A 33 23.96 -49.57 -28.22
C ASN A 33 23.36 -50.03 -26.88
N THR A 34 22.10 -50.52 -26.81
CA THR A 34 21.03 -50.68 -27.83
C THR A 34 19.69 -50.60 -27.09
N GLU A 35 18.73 -49.80 -27.53
CA GLU A 35 17.57 -50.27 -28.33
C GLU A 35 16.82 -51.48 -27.74
N SER A 36 15.69 -51.22 -27.08
CA SER A 36 14.41 -51.92 -27.32
C SER A 36 13.29 -51.36 -26.42
N ALA A 37 12.21 -50.92 -27.06
CA ALA A 37 10.87 -50.73 -26.50
C ALA A 37 9.87 -51.35 -27.50
N PRO A 38 8.56 -51.48 -27.20
CA PRO A 38 7.88 -51.45 -25.90
C PRO A 38 7.60 -52.91 -25.44
N VAL A 39 6.57 -53.33 -24.69
CA VAL A 39 5.11 -53.28 -24.95
C VAL A 39 4.32 -53.45 -23.64
N GLU A 40 3.07 -52.98 -23.68
CA GLU A 40 1.86 -53.63 -23.12
C GLU A 40 1.25 -53.07 -21.83
N ASN A 41 -0.09 -52.96 -21.88
CA ASN A 41 -0.94 -52.19 -20.99
C ASN A 41 -2.22 -53.01 -20.71
N ALA A 42 -2.36 -53.48 -19.48
CA ALA A 42 -3.61 -53.96 -18.87
C ALA A 42 -3.43 -53.78 -17.35
N ASN A 43 -4.12 -52.85 -16.68
CA ASN A 43 -5.55 -52.82 -16.40
C ASN A 43 -6.04 -54.08 -15.67
N GLU A 44 -6.04 -54.04 -14.33
CA GLU A 44 -7.28 -54.30 -13.60
C GLU A 44 -7.32 -53.60 -12.24
N SER A 45 -8.54 -53.40 -11.76
CA SER A 45 -8.93 -52.65 -10.56
C SER A 45 -8.85 -53.55 -9.32
N GLU A 46 -8.45 -53.00 -8.16
CA GLU A 46 -9.21 -53.25 -6.93
C GLU A 46 -9.01 -52.19 -5.84
N SER A 47 -10.12 -51.82 -5.21
CA SER A 47 -10.16 -50.96 -4.03
C SER A 47 -9.72 -51.75 -2.79
N THR A 48 -9.01 -51.11 -1.85
CA THR A 48 -8.91 -51.61 -0.48
C THR A 48 -9.10 -50.44 0.49
N GLU A 49 -10.06 -50.61 1.40
CA GLU A 49 -10.48 -49.60 2.37
C GLU A 49 -9.59 -49.57 3.63
N GLU A 50 -9.68 -48.43 4.33
CA GLU A 50 -9.38 -48.21 5.75
C GLU A 50 -7.98 -48.52 6.33
N VAL A 51 -7.17 -47.45 6.47
CA VAL A 51 -6.69 -47.01 7.80
C VAL A 51 -6.71 -45.48 7.85
N THR A 52 -7.47 -44.86 8.77
CA THR A 52 -7.49 -43.39 8.95
C THR A 52 -6.66 -42.93 10.17
N PRO A 53 -5.45 -42.36 9.98
CA PRO A 53 -4.68 -41.81 11.10
C PRO A 53 -5.14 -40.38 11.44
N LYS A 54 -5.36 -40.11 12.73
CA LYS A 54 -5.76 -38.78 13.26
C LYS A 54 -4.70 -37.66 13.11
N VAL A 55 -3.64 -37.90 12.35
CA VAL A 55 -2.56 -36.95 12.00
C VAL A 55 -2.98 -36.04 10.83
N ASP A 56 -3.90 -36.51 9.99
CA ASP A 56 -4.29 -35.91 8.71
C ASP A 56 -4.72 -34.43 8.80
N LYS A 57 -5.50 -34.03 9.83
CA LYS A 57 -6.01 -32.65 9.95
C LYS A 57 -4.92 -31.58 10.15
N MET A 58 -3.77 -31.91 10.74
CA MET A 58 -2.65 -30.97 10.85
C MET A 58 -1.81 -30.98 9.57
N GLN A 59 -1.59 -32.15 8.98
CA GLN A 59 -0.87 -32.29 7.72
C GLN A 59 -1.60 -31.57 6.57
N ALA A 60 -2.93 -31.67 6.50
CA ALA A 60 -3.78 -30.89 5.60
C ALA A 60 -3.67 -29.37 5.83
N ARG A 61 -3.48 -28.91 7.07
CA ARG A 61 -3.24 -27.48 7.35
C ARG A 61 -1.86 -27.02 6.88
N PHE A 62 -0.80 -27.82 7.09
CA PHE A 62 0.53 -27.51 6.58
C PHE A 62 0.57 -27.54 5.04
N ASN A 63 -0.09 -28.52 4.42
CA ASN A 63 -0.24 -28.61 2.96
C ASN A 63 -1.01 -27.40 2.42
N LYS A 64 -2.09 -26.98 3.08
CA LYS A 64 -2.84 -25.77 2.70
C LYS A 64 -1.99 -24.50 2.84
N ILE A 65 -1.33 -24.26 3.97
CA ILE A 65 -0.45 -23.09 4.17
C ILE A 65 0.67 -23.05 3.11
N THR A 66 1.20 -24.23 2.75
CA THR A 66 2.20 -24.34 1.68
C THR A 66 1.60 -24.02 0.31
N ALA A 67 0.41 -24.54 -0.01
CA ALA A 67 -0.30 -24.26 -1.25
C ALA A 67 -0.67 -22.76 -1.39
N ASP A 68 -1.23 -22.17 -0.34
CA ASP A 68 -1.60 -20.74 -0.26
C ASP A 68 -0.35 -19.88 -0.49
N LYS A 69 0.77 -20.17 0.19
CA LYS A 69 2.06 -19.47 -0.02
C LYS A 69 2.61 -19.62 -1.44
N HIS A 70 2.51 -20.82 -2.03
CA HIS A 70 2.92 -21.04 -3.43
C HIS A 70 1.97 -20.38 -4.44
N GLU A 71 0.70 -20.13 -4.09
CA GLU A 71 -0.21 -19.32 -4.89
C GLU A 71 0.14 -17.82 -4.81
N GLU A 72 0.41 -17.30 -3.61
CA GLU A 72 0.87 -15.92 -3.42
C GLU A 72 2.20 -15.64 -4.16
N ILE A 73 3.16 -16.55 -4.08
CA ILE A 73 4.43 -16.42 -4.81
C ILE A 73 4.18 -16.42 -6.33
N ARG A 74 3.36 -17.34 -6.85
CA ARG A 74 3.01 -17.37 -8.29
C ARG A 74 2.28 -16.10 -8.74
N LYS A 75 1.36 -15.56 -7.92
CA LYS A 75 0.68 -14.28 -8.20
C LYS A 75 1.70 -13.14 -8.27
N ARG A 76 2.53 -12.98 -7.23
CA ARG A 76 3.59 -11.96 -7.18
C ARG A 76 4.58 -12.08 -8.33
N GLU A 77 4.99 -13.29 -8.71
CA GLU A 77 5.84 -13.52 -9.89
C GLU A 77 5.14 -13.16 -11.20
N SER A 78 3.84 -13.44 -11.34
CA SER A 78 3.06 -13.07 -12.53
C SER A 78 2.83 -11.56 -12.63
N GLU A 79 2.66 -10.88 -11.49
CA GLU A 79 2.56 -9.43 -11.36
C GLU A 79 3.90 -8.76 -11.67
N ALA A 80 5.01 -9.28 -11.12
CA ALA A 80 6.36 -8.82 -11.41
C ALA A 80 6.68 -8.96 -12.90
N LYS A 81 6.49 -10.15 -13.50
CA LYS A 81 6.69 -10.36 -14.95
C LYS A 81 5.82 -9.43 -15.81
N ARG A 82 4.62 -9.07 -15.34
CA ARG A 82 3.75 -8.10 -16.02
C ARG A 82 4.25 -6.67 -15.86
N ALA A 83 4.79 -6.30 -14.70
CA ALA A 83 5.43 -5.02 -14.46
C ALA A 83 6.70 -4.88 -15.32
N ASP A 84 7.58 -5.88 -15.33
CA ASP A 84 8.78 -5.93 -16.17
C ASP A 84 8.43 -5.81 -17.66
N ALA A 85 7.39 -6.52 -18.11
CA ALA A 85 6.92 -6.45 -19.50
C ALA A 85 6.23 -5.12 -19.86
N LEU A 86 5.71 -4.37 -18.87
CA LEU A 86 5.21 -3.01 -19.07
C LEU A 86 6.37 -2.00 -19.09
N GLN A 87 7.35 -2.16 -18.20
CA GLN A 87 8.56 -1.33 -18.17
C GLN A 87 9.35 -1.47 -19.47
N ALA A 88 9.65 -2.70 -19.91
CA ALA A 88 10.33 -2.95 -21.17
C ALA A 88 9.59 -2.35 -22.38
N LYS A 89 8.25 -2.26 -22.34
CA LYS A 89 7.46 -1.56 -23.37
C LYS A 89 7.53 -0.05 -23.27
N LEU A 90 7.58 0.51 -22.06
CA LEU A 90 7.82 1.94 -21.87
C LEU A 90 9.22 2.32 -22.36
N ASP A 91 10.23 1.56 -21.99
CA ASP A 91 11.61 1.71 -22.45
C ASP A 91 11.70 1.55 -23.98
N GLU A 92 10.98 0.58 -24.57
CA GLU A 92 10.92 0.41 -26.03
C GLU A 92 10.24 1.61 -26.72
N ILE A 93 9.16 2.15 -26.16
CA ILE A 93 8.46 3.34 -26.68
C ILE A 93 9.33 4.59 -26.54
N GLU A 94 10.07 4.72 -25.44
CA GLU A 94 10.98 5.85 -25.19
C GLU A 94 12.20 5.80 -26.11
N ASN A 95 12.85 4.65 -26.24
CA ASN A 95 13.99 4.45 -27.16
C ASN A 95 13.60 4.54 -28.65
N LYS A 96 12.35 4.23 -29.01
CA LYS A 96 11.82 4.41 -30.38
C LYS A 96 11.21 5.79 -30.63
N LYS A 97 11.16 6.67 -29.64
CA LYS A 97 10.62 8.02 -29.80
C LYS A 97 11.56 8.81 -30.70
N PRO A 98 11.12 9.30 -31.86
CA PRO A 98 11.98 10.09 -32.73
C PRO A 98 12.42 11.35 -32.00
N THR A 99 13.73 11.60 -31.95
CA THR A 99 14.31 12.85 -31.50
C THR A 99 13.89 13.95 -32.46
N LEU A 100 12.92 14.75 -32.05
CA LEU A 100 12.36 15.83 -32.87
C LEU A 100 13.33 17.02 -32.89
N THR A 101 14.34 16.92 -33.76
CA THR A 101 15.28 17.99 -34.06
C THR A 101 14.66 18.98 -35.04
N GLU A 102 14.91 20.28 -34.83
CA GLU A 102 14.53 21.32 -35.78
C GLU A 102 15.20 21.06 -37.15
N PRO A 103 14.44 20.96 -38.26
CA PRO A 103 15.00 20.80 -39.59
C PRO A 103 15.93 21.96 -39.93
N THR A 104 17.05 21.67 -40.59
CA THR A 104 18.00 22.67 -41.08
C THR A 104 18.22 22.49 -42.58
N LEU A 105 18.51 23.58 -43.30
CA LEU A 105 18.82 23.53 -44.74
C LEU A 105 20.04 22.63 -45.03
N GLU A 106 21.06 22.68 -44.17
CA GLU A 106 22.28 21.86 -44.31
C GLU A 106 21.99 20.36 -44.12
N GLY A 107 21.05 20.00 -43.23
CA GLY A 107 20.60 18.62 -43.04
C GLY A 107 19.72 18.06 -44.16
N HIS A 108 19.38 18.89 -45.16
CA HIS A 108 18.57 18.53 -46.33
C HIS A 108 19.27 18.87 -47.66
N ASP A 109 20.61 18.84 -47.70
CA ASP A 109 21.43 19.10 -48.89
C ASP A 109 21.14 20.45 -49.59
N TYR A 110 20.65 21.44 -48.83
CA TYR A 110 20.13 22.73 -49.31
C TYR A 110 18.95 22.61 -50.32
N ASP A 111 18.20 21.50 -50.32
CA ASP A 111 16.94 21.36 -51.06
C ASP A 111 15.80 22.09 -50.31
N ASP A 112 15.41 23.26 -50.84
CA ASP A 112 14.30 24.06 -50.32
C ASP A 112 12.98 23.28 -50.21
N VAL A 113 12.69 22.36 -51.14
CA VAL A 113 11.42 21.61 -51.16
C VAL A 113 11.41 20.55 -50.05
N ALA A 114 12.52 19.82 -49.90
CA ALA A 114 12.69 18.85 -48.83
C ALA A 114 12.69 19.53 -47.44
N PHE A 115 13.43 20.63 -47.28
CA PHE A 115 13.48 21.42 -46.05
C PHE A 115 12.09 21.96 -45.66
N ASN A 116 11.34 22.55 -46.59
CA ASN A 116 10.01 23.07 -46.29
C ASN A 116 9.04 21.96 -45.87
N ALA A 117 9.08 20.79 -46.51
CA ALA A 117 8.26 19.64 -46.13
C ALA A 117 8.61 19.12 -44.72
N ALA A 118 9.90 19.07 -44.38
CA ALA A 118 10.36 18.68 -43.05
C ALA A 118 9.93 19.70 -41.97
N ASN A 119 10.07 21.00 -42.24
CA ASN A 119 9.68 22.08 -41.32
C ASN A 119 8.16 22.07 -41.02
N VAL A 120 7.32 21.86 -42.04
CA VAL A 120 5.86 21.68 -41.85
C VAL A 120 5.56 20.47 -40.96
N ASN A 121 6.23 19.34 -41.17
CA ASN A 121 6.05 18.14 -40.35
C ASN A 121 6.49 18.39 -38.89
N PHE A 122 7.65 19.02 -38.68
CA PHE A 122 8.15 19.42 -37.37
C PHE A 122 7.15 20.32 -36.61
N GLN A 123 6.64 21.36 -37.27
CA GLN A 123 5.65 22.27 -36.68
C GLN A 123 4.34 21.55 -36.31
N VAL A 124 3.86 20.64 -37.15
CA VAL A 124 2.67 19.82 -36.84
C VAL A 124 2.94 18.91 -35.64
N GLN A 125 4.11 18.28 -35.55
CA GLN A 125 4.46 17.43 -34.40
C GLN A 125 4.60 18.23 -33.10
N GLU A 126 5.23 19.40 -33.11
CA GLU A 126 5.30 20.29 -31.94
C GLU A 126 3.92 20.77 -31.51
N GLN A 127 3.03 21.15 -32.44
CA GLN A 127 1.64 21.52 -32.14
C GLN A 127 0.88 20.37 -31.47
N VAL A 128 0.94 19.15 -32.03
CA VAL A 128 0.28 17.96 -31.45
C VAL A 128 0.84 17.62 -30.07
N LYS A 129 2.16 17.74 -29.88
CA LYS A 129 2.85 17.49 -28.60
C LYS A 129 2.46 18.54 -27.55
N ALA A 130 2.37 19.81 -27.92
CA ALA A 130 1.94 20.89 -27.04
C ALA A 130 0.47 20.73 -26.63
N GLU A 131 -0.42 20.40 -27.57
CA GLU A 131 -1.83 20.14 -27.31
C GLU A 131 -2.02 18.91 -26.41
N LEU A 132 -1.30 17.81 -26.67
CA LEU A 132 -1.34 16.61 -25.81
C LEU A 132 -0.82 16.90 -24.40
N ALA A 133 0.23 17.71 -24.26
CA ALA A 133 0.73 18.14 -22.95
C ALA A 133 -0.29 19.01 -22.22
N SER A 134 -0.95 19.95 -22.91
CA SER A 134 -2.02 20.80 -22.40
C SER A 134 -3.23 19.98 -21.93
N GLN A 135 -3.70 19.04 -22.75
CA GLN A 135 -4.79 18.13 -22.40
C GLN A 135 -4.44 17.24 -21.21
N LYS A 136 -3.21 16.69 -21.16
CA LYS A 136 -2.75 15.88 -20.03
C LYS A 136 -2.71 16.70 -18.74
N ALA A 137 -2.15 17.91 -18.77
CA ALA A 137 -2.12 18.79 -17.60
C ALA A 137 -3.53 19.17 -17.12
N LYS A 138 -4.45 19.46 -18.05
CA LYS A 138 -5.86 19.74 -17.73
C LYS A 138 -6.59 18.52 -17.14
N GLN A 139 -6.30 17.32 -17.65
CA GLN A 139 -6.86 16.07 -17.11
C GLN A 139 -6.31 15.77 -15.71
N GLU A 140 -5.01 15.98 -15.50
CA GLU A 140 -4.37 15.80 -14.20
C GLU A 140 -4.92 16.77 -13.15
N GLN A 141 -5.07 18.06 -13.50
CA GLN A 141 -5.72 19.06 -12.67
C GLN A 141 -7.18 18.67 -12.32
N SER A 142 -7.97 18.27 -13.31
CA SER A 142 -9.35 17.79 -13.10
C SER A 142 -9.43 16.56 -12.18
N ASN A 143 -8.47 15.64 -12.29
CA ASN A 143 -8.39 14.46 -11.42
C ASN A 143 -7.99 14.83 -9.98
N ILE A 144 -7.12 15.82 -9.80
CA ILE A 144 -6.73 16.35 -8.47
C ILE A 144 -7.94 17.03 -7.82
N GLU A 145 -8.65 17.88 -8.57
CA GLU A 145 -9.86 18.56 -8.11
C GLU A 145 -10.98 17.57 -7.74
N ALA A 146 -11.23 16.56 -8.58
CA ALA A 146 -12.22 15.52 -8.29
C ALA A 146 -11.89 14.73 -7.02
N LYS A 147 -10.63 14.33 -6.83
CA LYS A 147 -10.18 13.64 -5.59
C LYS A 147 -10.27 14.55 -4.37
N ALA A 148 -9.96 15.84 -4.51
CA ALA A 148 -10.09 16.80 -3.42
C ALA A 148 -11.58 16.94 -3.01
N GLN A 149 -12.49 17.07 -3.97
CA GLN A 149 -13.94 17.12 -3.74
C GLN A 149 -14.47 15.83 -3.11
N GLU A 150 -14.04 14.66 -3.58
CA GLU A 150 -14.38 13.35 -3.00
C GLU A 150 -13.91 13.26 -1.54
N SER A 151 -12.65 13.60 -1.26
CA SER A 151 -12.09 13.58 0.09
C SER A 151 -12.81 14.53 1.05
N LEU A 152 -13.22 15.71 0.57
CA LEU A 152 -13.99 16.69 1.34
C LEU A 152 -15.43 16.20 1.60
N GLY A 153 -16.06 15.55 0.61
CA GLY A 153 -17.36 14.89 0.76
C GLY A 153 -17.33 13.83 1.85
N LEU A 154 -16.40 12.88 1.75
CA LEU A 154 -16.20 11.82 2.74
C LEU A 154 -15.87 12.38 4.14
N TYR A 155 -15.08 13.46 4.23
CA TYR A 155 -14.81 14.13 5.48
C TYR A 155 -16.09 14.73 6.10
N ASN A 156 -16.91 15.44 5.31
CA ASN A 156 -18.17 16.04 5.78
C ASN A 156 -19.22 14.98 6.19
N GLU A 157 -19.25 13.83 5.52
CA GLU A 157 -20.05 12.68 5.93
C GLU A 157 -19.62 12.16 7.30
N ARG A 158 -18.31 12.01 7.55
CA ARG A 158 -17.78 11.60 8.86
C ARG A 158 -18.05 12.65 9.95
N VAL A 159 -17.95 13.95 9.66
CA VAL A 159 -18.33 15.03 10.59
C VAL A 159 -19.81 14.93 10.97
N THR A 160 -20.68 14.65 9.99
CA THR A 160 -22.11 14.48 10.21
C THR A 160 -22.40 13.22 11.03
N ALA A 161 -21.71 12.11 10.74
CA ALA A 161 -21.82 10.86 11.48
C ALA A 161 -21.33 10.96 12.94
N LEU A 162 -20.41 11.88 13.24
CA LEU A 162 -19.93 12.16 14.60
C LEU A 162 -21.02 12.78 15.50
N GLY A 163 -22.02 13.45 14.92
CA GLY A 163 -23.21 13.93 15.63
C GLY A 163 -22.91 14.95 16.74
N LYS A 164 -22.02 15.92 16.48
CA LYS A 164 -21.61 16.97 17.43
C LYS A 164 -22.03 18.35 16.93
N ASP A 165 -23.07 18.92 17.55
CA ASP A 165 -23.55 20.26 17.22
C ASP A 165 -22.50 21.35 17.53
N ASP A 166 -21.60 21.11 18.49
CA ASP A 166 -20.50 22.00 18.85
C ASP A 166 -19.24 21.81 17.97
N PHE A 167 -19.25 20.90 16.99
CA PHE A 167 -18.09 20.56 16.17
C PHE A 167 -17.44 21.78 15.51
N GLN A 168 -18.23 22.65 14.88
CA GLN A 168 -17.69 23.83 14.19
C GLN A 168 -17.00 24.79 15.17
N VAL A 169 -17.62 25.03 16.33
CA VAL A 169 -17.05 25.87 17.40
C VAL A 169 -15.72 25.28 17.92
N LYS A 170 -15.63 23.95 17.99
CA LYS A 170 -14.39 23.24 18.36
C LYS A 170 -13.33 23.35 17.27
N ALA A 171 -13.69 23.16 16.00
CA ALA A 171 -12.78 23.31 14.87
C ALA A 171 -12.22 24.74 14.77
N ASP A 172 -13.08 25.76 14.89
CA ASP A 172 -12.72 27.18 14.82
C ASP A 172 -11.85 27.65 16.00
N SER A 173 -11.87 26.92 17.12
CA SER A 173 -11.04 27.21 18.30
C SER A 173 -9.59 26.72 18.18
N ILE A 174 -9.27 25.91 17.17
CA ILE A 174 -7.91 25.39 16.95
C ILE A 174 -7.02 26.50 16.38
N PRO A 175 -5.81 26.74 16.94
CA PRO A 175 -4.84 27.69 16.39
C PRO A 175 -4.37 27.27 14.99
N GLN A 176 -3.77 28.22 14.26
CA GLN A 176 -3.18 27.92 12.95
C GLN A 176 -2.06 26.88 13.09
N LEU A 177 -2.28 25.69 12.54
CA LEU A 177 -1.34 24.58 12.58
C LEU A 177 -0.23 24.74 11.52
N PRO A 178 0.92 24.07 11.68
CA PRO A 178 1.99 24.12 10.69
C PRO A 178 1.56 23.53 9.34
N GLU A 179 2.30 23.89 8.29
CA GLU A 179 1.99 23.49 6.90
C GLU A 179 1.82 21.97 6.75
N GLY A 180 0.79 21.56 6.01
CA GLY A 180 0.44 20.17 5.75
C GLY A 180 -0.25 19.43 6.91
N VAL A 181 -0.16 19.91 8.16
CA VAL A 181 -0.74 19.22 9.34
C VAL A 181 -2.27 19.17 9.25
N ALA A 182 -2.93 20.28 8.88
CA ALA A 182 -4.37 20.32 8.69
C ALA A 182 -4.84 19.36 7.56
N SER A 183 -4.13 19.34 6.44
CA SER A 183 -4.40 18.43 5.32
C SER A 183 -4.22 16.95 5.70
N ALA A 184 -3.23 16.65 6.55
CA ALA A 184 -3.04 15.32 7.12
C ALA A 184 -4.23 14.92 8.01
N ILE A 185 -4.73 15.82 8.86
CA ILE A 185 -5.92 15.55 9.70
C ILE A 185 -7.15 15.25 8.83
N MET A 186 -7.39 16.03 7.77
CA MET A 186 -8.53 15.79 6.86
C MET A 186 -8.41 14.46 6.10
N SER A 187 -7.19 13.98 5.88
CA SER A 187 -6.89 12.71 5.20
C SER A 187 -7.02 11.47 6.12
N LEU A 188 -7.03 11.67 7.44
CA LEU A 188 -7.21 10.58 8.42
C LEU A 188 -8.67 10.09 8.46
N GLU A 189 -8.85 8.78 8.68
CA GLU A 189 -10.17 8.17 8.86
C GLU A 189 -10.86 8.69 10.14
N ASN A 190 -10.09 8.88 11.22
CA ASN A 190 -10.51 9.53 12.46
C ASN A 190 -10.28 11.06 12.46
N GLY A 191 -10.25 11.70 11.28
CA GLY A 191 -10.01 13.13 11.12
C GLY A 191 -10.96 14.03 11.93
N PRO A 192 -12.30 13.84 11.87
CA PRO A 192 -13.24 14.61 12.67
C PRO A 192 -13.08 14.41 14.18
N ASP A 193 -12.84 13.17 14.64
CA ASP A 193 -12.54 12.90 16.06
C ASP A 193 -11.28 13.66 16.51
N MET A 194 -10.24 13.69 15.67
CA MET A 194 -9.00 14.42 15.93
C MET A 194 -9.24 15.92 16.08
N ILE A 195 -10.00 16.54 15.16
CA ILE A 195 -10.40 17.95 15.25
C ILE A 195 -11.20 18.20 16.53
N TYR A 196 -12.17 17.34 16.85
CA TYR A 196 -12.97 17.49 18.07
C TYR A 196 -12.13 17.36 19.35
N HIS A 197 -11.16 16.43 19.36
CA HIS A 197 -10.22 16.26 20.47
C HIS A 197 -9.29 17.47 20.62
N LEU A 198 -8.74 18.02 19.53
CA LEU A 198 -7.88 19.21 19.56
C LEU A 198 -8.64 20.47 20.00
N GLY A 199 -9.83 20.73 19.44
CA GLY A 199 -10.70 21.84 19.89
C GLY A 199 -11.24 21.68 21.32
N SER A 200 -11.15 20.48 21.90
CA SER A 200 -11.46 20.23 23.31
C SER A 200 -10.24 20.31 24.23
N HIS A 201 -9.03 20.30 23.67
CA HIS A 201 -7.75 20.33 24.38
C HIS A 201 -6.82 21.35 23.70
N LEU A 202 -7.15 22.63 23.86
CA LEU A 202 -6.41 23.74 23.22
C LEU A 202 -4.93 23.77 23.62
N ASP A 203 -4.60 23.30 24.83
CA ASP A 203 -3.23 23.08 25.30
C ASP A 203 -2.42 22.16 24.37
N LYS A 204 -3.05 21.09 23.85
CA LYS A 204 -2.42 20.18 22.88
C LYS A 204 -2.35 20.81 21.50
N ALA A 205 -3.36 21.59 21.11
CA ALA A 205 -3.41 22.25 19.82
C ALA A 205 -2.38 23.39 19.70
N ASP A 206 -2.22 24.20 20.75
CA ASP A 206 -1.18 25.24 20.88
C ASP A 206 0.22 24.62 20.86
N SER A 207 0.40 23.50 21.57
CA SER A 207 1.65 22.72 21.54
C SER A 207 1.97 22.29 20.10
N LEU A 208 1.00 21.72 19.38
CA LEU A 208 1.13 21.32 17.97
C LEU A 208 1.44 22.51 17.04
N ALA A 209 0.81 23.67 17.28
CA ALA A 209 1.05 24.91 16.52
C ALA A 209 2.45 25.49 16.75
N SER A 210 3.02 25.30 17.94
CA SER A 210 4.38 25.75 18.28
C SER A 210 5.51 24.87 17.73
N MET A 211 5.20 23.68 17.23
CA MET A 211 6.17 22.72 16.71
C MET A 211 6.58 23.00 15.26
N THR A 212 7.76 22.52 14.87
CA THR A 212 8.13 22.44 13.44
C THR A 212 7.17 21.48 12.69
N PRO A 213 6.91 21.67 11.38
CA PRO A 213 5.96 20.84 10.63
C PRO A 213 6.19 19.33 10.77
N MET A 214 7.46 18.89 10.68
CA MET A 214 7.83 17.48 10.85
C MET A 214 7.50 16.97 12.26
N ALA A 215 7.85 17.73 13.30
CA ALA A 215 7.56 17.35 14.69
C ALA A 215 6.05 17.31 14.97
N ALA A 216 5.29 18.29 14.45
CA ALA A 216 3.84 18.33 14.55
C ALA A 216 3.17 17.14 13.86
N MET A 217 3.64 16.72 12.68
CA MET A 217 3.16 15.51 12.00
C MET A 217 3.48 14.22 12.80
N MET A 218 4.68 14.11 13.38
CA MET A 218 5.03 12.98 14.23
C MET A 218 4.17 12.90 15.49
N GLU A 219 3.89 14.04 16.13
CA GLU A 219 3.03 14.10 17.31
C GLU A 219 1.56 13.82 16.96
N LEU A 220 1.06 14.36 15.85
CA LEU A 220 -0.27 14.03 15.30
C LEU A 220 -0.44 12.52 15.09
N GLY A 221 0.58 11.84 14.54
CA GLY A 221 0.58 10.39 14.38
C GLY A 221 0.50 9.63 15.71
N LYS A 222 1.19 10.10 16.76
CA LYS A 222 1.06 9.53 18.12
C LYS A 222 -0.34 9.71 18.67
N ILE A 223 -0.90 10.91 18.60
CA ILE A 223 -2.26 11.20 19.10
C ILE A 223 -3.27 10.34 18.34
N SER A 224 -3.16 10.22 17.01
CA SER A 224 -4.06 9.41 16.19
C SER A 224 -4.01 7.93 16.55
N SER A 225 -2.80 7.37 16.72
CA SER A 225 -2.65 5.97 17.17
C SER A 225 -3.21 5.73 18.58
N GLN A 226 -3.00 6.66 19.51
CA GLN A 226 -3.60 6.59 20.85
C GLN A 226 -5.13 6.63 20.83
N MET A 227 -5.73 7.42 19.93
CA MET A 227 -7.19 7.48 19.75
C MET A 227 -7.76 6.23 19.06
N SER A 228 -6.97 5.57 18.21
CA SER A 228 -7.35 4.32 17.53
C SER A 228 -7.30 3.09 18.46
N ILE A 229 -6.41 3.11 19.46
CA ILE A 229 -6.31 2.03 20.47
C ILE A 229 -7.52 2.12 21.42
N LYS A 230 -8.52 1.26 21.19
CA LYS A 230 -9.64 1.06 22.11
C LYS A 230 -9.08 0.65 23.49
N PRO A 231 -9.45 1.32 24.59
CA PRO A 231 -8.91 1.01 25.91
C PRO A 231 -9.31 -0.41 26.32
N GLU A 232 -8.33 -1.25 26.65
CA GLU A 232 -8.62 -2.56 27.21
C GLU A 232 -9.32 -2.39 28.56
N THR A 233 -10.53 -2.96 28.65
CA THR A 233 -11.29 -2.99 29.89
C THR A 233 -10.60 -3.92 30.87
N LYS A 234 -9.68 -3.38 31.68
CA LYS A 234 -9.13 -4.08 32.84
C LYS A 234 -10.29 -4.40 33.77
N THR A 235 -10.67 -5.68 33.82
CA THR A 235 -11.61 -6.18 34.81
C THR A 235 -11.04 -5.88 36.20
N SER A 236 -11.85 -5.24 37.04
CA SER A 236 -11.43 -4.88 38.38
C SER A 236 -11.03 -6.15 39.15
N ALA A 237 -9.86 -6.14 39.79
CA ALA A 237 -9.46 -7.16 40.76
C ALA A 237 -10.19 -6.97 42.10
N ALA A 238 -11.51 -6.77 42.03
CA ALA A 238 -12.37 -6.74 43.19
C ALA A 238 -12.45 -8.17 43.78
N PRO A 239 -12.27 -8.35 45.10
CA PRO A 239 -12.52 -9.64 45.75
C PRO A 239 -13.97 -10.10 45.51
N ASP A 240 -14.17 -11.41 45.42
CA ASP A 240 -15.50 -11.99 45.24
C ASP A 240 -16.47 -11.54 46.35
N PRO A 241 -17.76 -11.28 46.04
CA PRO A 241 -18.75 -10.97 47.05
C PRO A 241 -18.85 -12.07 48.11
N ILE A 242 -18.77 -11.69 49.39
CA ILE A 242 -19.00 -12.60 50.51
C ILE A 242 -20.37 -13.28 50.39
N GLU A 243 -20.39 -14.61 50.52
CA GLU A 243 -21.63 -15.39 50.45
C GLU A 243 -22.62 -14.96 51.55
N PRO A 244 -23.91 -14.77 51.22
CA PRO A 244 -24.90 -14.35 52.20
C PRO A 244 -25.13 -15.45 53.24
N LEU A 245 -24.93 -15.11 54.52
CA LEU A 245 -25.23 -15.99 55.65
C LEU A 245 -26.68 -16.47 55.58
N ARG A 246 -26.85 -17.78 55.39
CA ARG A 246 -28.16 -18.42 55.16
C ARG A 246 -28.99 -18.48 56.46
N THR A 247 -29.59 -17.35 56.84
CA THR A 247 -30.49 -17.27 58.01
C THR A 247 -31.73 -18.14 57.80
N GLY A 248 -31.73 -19.33 58.37
CA GLY A 248 -32.86 -20.25 58.31
C GLY A 248 -34.04 -19.77 59.16
N SER A 249 -35.01 -19.13 58.52
CA SER A 249 -36.35 -18.88 59.07
C SER A 249 -37.39 -19.23 58.02
N VAL A 250 -37.76 -20.51 57.98
CA VAL A 250 -38.81 -21.01 57.10
C VAL A 250 -40.16 -20.58 57.68
N LEU A 251 -40.68 -19.43 57.23
CA LEU A 251 -42.05 -19.03 57.52
C LEU A 251 -43.00 -19.98 56.75
N THR A 252 -43.47 -21.01 57.44
CA THR A 252 -44.52 -21.92 56.95
C THR A 252 -45.81 -21.13 56.76
N LYS A 253 -46.03 -20.62 55.54
CA LYS A 253 -47.30 -19.99 55.18
C LYS A 253 -48.34 -21.08 54.98
N GLU A 254 -49.18 -21.28 55.98
CA GLU A 254 -50.32 -22.19 55.85
C GLU A 254 -51.19 -21.80 54.64
N ARG A 255 -51.55 -22.82 53.87
CA ARG A 255 -52.36 -22.69 52.67
C ARG A 255 -53.83 -22.81 53.08
N GLY A 256 -54.49 -21.67 53.25
CA GLY A 256 -55.94 -21.61 53.48
C GLY A 256 -56.73 -22.36 52.38
N PRO A 257 -57.90 -22.93 52.70
CA PRO A 257 -58.61 -23.86 51.84
C PRO A 257 -59.08 -23.21 50.52
N SER A 258 -58.95 -23.98 49.44
CA SER A 258 -59.35 -23.59 48.09
C SER A 258 -60.86 -23.71 47.90
N GLY A 259 -61.56 -22.59 47.65
CA GLY A 259 -62.94 -22.62 47.14
C GLY A 259 -63.91 -21.62 47.76
N ALA A 260 -63.58 -20.32 47.75
CA ALA A 260 -64.56 -19.26 48.03
C ALA A 260 -64.87 -18.50 46.74
N THR A 261 -66.01 -18.82 46.12
CA THR A 261 -66.67 -17.96 45.13
C THR A 261 -67.55 -16.95 45.87
N TYR A 262 -67.50 -15.68 45.46
CA TYR A 262 -68.51 -14.68 45.81
C TYR A 262 -69.25 -14.29 44.53
N ASP A 263 -70.59 -14.23 44.64
CA ASP A 263 -71.53 -13.68 43.65
C ASP A 263 -71.26 -12.18 43.37
#